data_AF-A0A540NQF6-F1
#
_entry.id   AF-A0A540NQF6-F1
#
_cell.length_a   1.000
_cell.length_b   1.000
_cell.length_c   1.000
_cell.angle_alpha   90.00
_cell.angle_beta   90.00
_cell.angle_gamma   90.00
#
_symmetry.space_group_name_H-M   'P 1'
#
loop_
_entity.id
_entity.type
_entity.pdbx_description
1 polymer ?
#
loop_
_entity_poly.entity_id
_entity_poly.type
_entity_poly.pdbx_seq_one_letter_code
_entity_poly.pdbx_strand_id
1 'polypeptide(L)'
;MVDQMAMLEKISNLRSPRLNSTFAYNQGSTMVFSKGGFLRLESLSLFLLTNIEEWKVEEGAIPRLYRLHIGSCSKLKTVPVQHVPSLVLGEPMK
;
A
#
# COMPACT_ATOMS: atom_id res chain seq x y z
N MET A 1 -6.56 3.74 -18.42
CA MET A 1 -6.75 3.64 -16.96
C MET A 1 -5.73 4.54 -16.32
N VAL A 2 -6.20 5.59 -15.66
CA VAL A 2 -5.35 6.54 -14.95
C VAL A 2 -4.63 5.82 -13.83
N ASP A 3 -3.33 5.99 -13.73
CA ASP A 3 -2.51 5.44 -12.64
C ASP A 3 -2.90 6.14 -11.33
N GLN A 4 -3.88 5.56 -10.62
CA GLN A 4 -4.45 6.12 -9.40
C GLN A 4 -3.37 6.30 -8.31
N MET A 5 -2.34 5.46 -8.32
CA MET A 5 -1.21 5.56 -7.39
C MET A 5 -0.36 6.78 -7.72
N ALA A 6 -0.05 7.03 -8.99
CA ALA A 6 0.67 8.24 -9.38
C ALA A 6 -0.08 9.54 -8.99
N MET A 7 -1.42 9.54 -9.04
CA MET A 7 -2.22 10.66 -8.54
C MET A 7 -2.13 10.84 -7.02
N LEU A 8 -2.17 9.74 -6.26
CA LEU A 8 -2.04 9.77 -4.80
C LEU A 8 -0.63 10.18 -4.35
N GLU A 9 0.40 9.73 -5.06
CA GLU A 9 1.80 10.14 -4.85
C GLU A 9 1.95 11.65 -5.11
N LYS A 10 1.33 12.16 -6.17
CA LYS A 10 1.40 13.58 -6.52
C LYS A 10 0.76 14.50 -5.47
N ILE A 11 -0.24 14.02 -4.73
CA ILE A 11 -0.87 14.81 -3.65
C ILE A 11 -0.15 14.70 -2.30
N SER A 12 0.83 13.77 -2.14
CA SER A 12 1.96 13.60 -1.17
C SER A 12 1.90 14.11 0.28
N ASN A 13 0.82 14.73 0.73
CA ASN A 13 0.54 15.12 2.11
C ASN A 13 -0.25 14.06 2.87
N LEU A 14 -0.50 12.90 2.24
CA LEU A 14 -1.22 11.79 2.85
C LEU A 14 -0.34 11.09 3.89
N ARG A 15 -0.72 11.23 5.17
CA ARG A 15 -0.08 10.53 6.30
C ARG A 15 -0.64 9.13 6.53
N SER A 16 -1.93 8.94 6.27
CA SER A 16 -2.66 7.71 6.61
C SER A 16 -3.72 7.29 5.57
N PRO A 17 -3.36 7.08 4.29
CA PRO A 17 -4.27 6.60 3.27
C PRO A 17 -4.75 5.18 3.55
N ARG A 18 -6.01 4.94 3.17
CA ARG A 18 -6.63 3.63 3.16
C ARG A 18 -6.89 3.26 1.70
N LEU A 19 -6.25 2.20 1.24
CA LEU A 19 -6.46 1.60 -0.07
C LEU A 19 -7.40 0.43 0.10
N ASN A 20 -8.47 0.42 -0.69
CA ASN A 20 -9.46 -0.65 -0.67
C ASN A 20 -9.94 -1.05 -2.07
N SER A 21 -10.95 -1.92 -2.16
CA SER A 21 -11.55 -2.36 -3.43
C SER A 21 -12.14 -1.23 -4.30
N THR A 22 -12.21 0.01 -3.81
CA THR A 22 -12.55 1.19 -4.62
C THR A 22 -11.45 1.54 -5.63
N PHE A 23 -10.22 1.11 -5.39
CA PHE A 23 -9.14 1.22 -6.38
C PHE A 23 -9.32 0.13 -7.44
N ALA A 24 -9.51 0.57 -8.69
CA ALA A 24 -9.81 -0.31 -9.81
C ALA A 24 -8.54 -1.01 -10.29
N TYR A 25 -8.22 -2.13 -9.66
CA TYR A 25 -7.14 -3.02 -10.08
C TYR A 25 -7.70 -4.17 -10.91
N ASN A 26 -7.11 -4.38 -12.09
CA ASN A 26 -7.35 -5.57 -12.89
C ASN A 26 -6.79 -6.80 -12.16
N GLN A 27 -7.32 -7.98 -12.45
CA GLN A 27 -6.76 -9.23 -11.94
C GLN A 27 -5.27 -9.34 -12.31
N GLY A 28 -4.43 -9.67 -11.33
CA GLY A 28 -2.98 -9.77 -11.52
C GLY A 28 -2.25 -8.43 -11.48
N SER A 29 -2.89 -7.36 -10.99
CA SER A 29 -2.25 -6.05 -10.91
C SER A 29 -1.10 -6.04 -9.91
N THR A 30 -0.10 -5.20 -10.20
CA THR A 30 0.99 -4.87 -9.27
C THR A 30 0.76 -3.47 -8.72
N MET A 31 0.81 -3.33 -7.39
CA MET A 31 0.88 -2.03 -6.74
C MET A 31 2.34 -1.59 -6.68
N VAL A 32 2.66 -0.40 -7.18
CA VAL A 32 4.02 0.16 -7.15
C VAL A 32 3.99 1.49 -6.42
N PHE A 33 4.86 1.66 -5.43
CA PHE A 33 5.17 2.96 -4.83
C PHE A 33 6.53 3.44 -5.33
N SER A 34 6.53 4.56 -6.03
CA SER A 34 7.68 5.15 -6.70
C SER A 34 8.55 5.93 -5.73
N LYS A 35 9.85 6.02 -6.00
CA LYS A 35 10.79 6.82 -5.21
C LYS A 35 10.30 8.26 -5.08
N GLY A 36 10.18 8.73 -3.84
CA GLY A 36 9.71 10.09 -3.55
C GLY A 36 8.20 10.32 -3.65
N GLY A 37 7.39 9.28 -3.90
CA GLY A 37 5.93 9.42 -4.00
C GLY A 37 5.25 9.67 -2.64
N PHE A 38 5.59 8.88 -1.62
CA PHE A 38 4.89 8.86 -0.33
C PHE A 38 5.82 9.23 0.85
N LEU A 39 6.50 10.37 0.73
CA LEU A 39 7.52 10.83 1.70
C LEU A 39 6.98 11.08 3.11
N ARG A 40 5.69 11.38 3.26
CA ARG A 40 5.04 11.69 4.55
C ARG A 40 4.12 10.56 5.05
N LEU A 41 4.12 9.43 4.35
CA LEU A 41 3.27 8.30 4.68
C LEU A 41 3.76 7.62 5.95
N GLU A 42 2.90 7.63 6.97
CA GLU A 42 3.19 7.10 8.31
C GLU A 42 2.43 5.79 8.57
N SER A 43 1.20 5.73 8.06
CA SER A 43 0.32 4.57 8.19
C SER A 43 -0.28 4.19 6.84
N LEU A 44 -0.30 2.91 6.51
CA LEU A 44 -0.96 2.38 5.31
C LEU A 44 -1.94 1.30 5.69
N SER A 45 -3.13 1.35 5.11
CA SER A 45 -4.13 0.29 5.27
C SER A 45 -4.55 -0.23 3.91
N LEU A 46 -4.38 -1.54 3.69
CA LEU A 46 -4.75 -2.27 2.48
C LEU A 46 -5.90 -3.21 2.82
N PHE A 47 -7.06 -3.03 2.20
CA PHE A 47 -8.24 -3.86 2.48
C PHE A 47 -8.95 -4.34 1.22
N LEU A 48 -9.38 -5.59 1.15
CA LEU A 48 -10.19 -6.11 0.02
C LEU A 48 -9.49 -5.94 -1.36
N LEU A 49 -8.15 -5.89 -1.40
CA LEU A 49 -7.38 -5.77 -2.64
C LEU A 49 -7.13 -7.16 -3.26
N THR A 50 -8.21 -7.87 -3.56
CA THR A 50 -8.17 -9.27 -4.02
C THR A 50 -7.67 -9.45 -5.45
N ASN A 51 -7.43 -8.36 -6.19
CA ASN A 51 -6.91 -8.39 -7.56
C ASN A 51 -5.42 -8.10 -7.64
N ILE A 52 -4.81 -7.65 -6.54
CA ILE A 52 -3.38 -7.32 -6.49
C ILE A 52 -2.61 -8.57 -6.11
N GLU A 53 -1.63 -8.92 -6.94
CA GLU A 53 -0.75 -10.07 -6.71
C GLU A 53 0.61 -9.68 -6.15
N GLU A 54 1.11 -8.51 -6.55
CA GLU A 54 2.42 -8.03 -6.15
C GLU A 54 2.33 -6.62 -5.57
N TRP A 55 3.11 -6.35 -4.54
CA TRP A 55 3.35 -5.01 -4.03
C TRP A 55 4.86 -4.70 -4.04
N LYS A 56 5.23 -3.71 -4.85
CA LYS A 56 6.60 -3.22 -5.02
C LYS A 56 6.73 -1.83 -4.43
N VAL A 57 7.82 -1.62 -3.71
CA VAL A 57 8.17 -0.35 -3.10
C VAL A 57 9.60 -0.05 -3.51
N GLU A 58 9.81 1.06 -4.21
CA GLU A 58 11.14 1.55 -4.50
C GLU A 58 11.82 2.12 -3.26
N GLU A 59 13.15 2.07 -3.23
CA GLU A 59 13.94 2.62 -2.13
C GLU A 59 13.63 4.11 -1.93
N GLY A 60 13.24 4.49 -0.71
CA GLY A 60 12.87 5.86 -0.39
C GLY A 60 11.48 6.29 -0.90
N ALA A 61 10.64 5.37 -1.37
CA ALA A 61 9.24 5.68 -1.70
C ALA A 61 8.39 5.96 -0.44
N ILE A 62 8.63 5.21 0.64
CA ILE A 62 7.87 5.28 1.91
C ILE A 62 8.81 5.32 3.14
N PRO A 63 9.70 6.30 3.24
CA PRO A 63 10.74 6.32 4.28
C PRO A 63 10.22 6.49 5.71
N ARG A 64 8.94 6.83 5.89
CA ARG A 64 8.33 7.11 7.20
C ARG A 64 7.25 6.11 7.61
N LEU A 65 7.00 5.07 6.81
CA LEU A 65 5.95 4.11 7.09
C LEU A 65 6.33 3.26 8.30
N TYR A 66 5.62 3.39 9.41
CA TYR A 66 5.82 2.55 10.59
C TYR A 66 4.62 1.68 10.93
N ARG A 67 3.45 1.96 10.34
CA ARG A 67 2.21 1.18 10.54
C ARG A 67 1.68 0.66 9.21
N LEU A 68 1.54 -0.66 9.10
CA LEU A 68 0.95 -1.32 7.94
C LEU A 68 -0.17 -2.24 8.42
N HIS A 69 -1.36 -2.06 7.86
CA HIS A 69 -2.50 -2.94 8.07
C HIS A 69 -2.87 -3.58 6.73
N ILE A 70 -2.97 -4.91 6.69
CA ILE A 70 -3.44 -5.66 5.52
C ILE A 70 -4.61 -6.54 5.97
N GLY A 71 -5.76 -6.41 5.31
CA GLY A 71 -6.94 -7.24 5.58
C GLY A 71 -7.61 -7.70 4.29
N SER A 72 -7.96 -8.99 4.20
CA SER A 72 -8.68 -9.54 3.04
C SER A 72 -8.00 -9.29 1.68
N CYS A 73 -6.67 -9.35 1.64
CA CYS A 73 -5.85 -9.26 0.41
C CYS A 73 -5.32 -10.64 0.01
N SER A 74 -6.22 -11.56 -0.33
CA SER A 74 -5.91 -13.00 -0.49
C SER A 74 -4.94 -13.35 -1.61
N LYS A 75 -4.79 -12.48 -2.63
CA LYS A 75 -3.87 -12.71 -3.75
C LYS A 75 -2.52 -12.04 -3.60
N LEU A 76 -2.33 -11.19 -2.58
CA LEU A 76 -1.10 -10.45 -2.40
C LEU A 76 0.02 -11.38 -1.91
N LYS A 77 0.99 -11.68 -2.79
CA LYS A 77 2.08 -12.62 -2.54
C LYS A 77 3.30 -11.95 -1.91
N THR A 78 3.52 -10.68 -2.20
CA THR A 78 4.70 -9.93 -1.74
C THR A 78 4.31 -8.75 -0.87
N VAL A 79 4.99 -8.61 0.26
CA VAL A 79 4.89 -7.44 1.14
C VAL A 79 6.31 -6.92 1.37
N PRO A 80 6.62 -5.65 1.05
CA PRO A 80 7.92 -5.06 1.29
C PRO A 80 8.11 -4.81 2.79
N VAL A 81 8.61 -5.83 3.49
CA VAL A 81 8.89 -5.82 4.94
C VAL A 81 10.07 -4.94 5.34
N GLN A 82 10.88 -4.49 4.37
CA GLN A 82 12.18 -3.87 4.63
C GLN A 82 12.13 -2.47 5.25
N HIS A 83 10.94 -1.83 5.30
CA HIS A 83 10.77 -0.46 5.81
C HIS A 83 9.80 -0.33 6.99
N VAL A 84 9.18 -1.42 7.48
CA VAL A 84 8.13 -1.34 8.51
C VAL A 84 8.57 -2.09 9.79
N PRO A 85 9.01 -1.40 10.85
CA PRO A 85 9.45 -2.04 12.09
C PRO A 85 8.32 -2.67 12.93
N SER A 86 7.06 -2.61 12.49
CA SER A 86 5.95 -3.27 13.18
C SER A 86 4.87 -3.67 12.17
N LEU A 87 5.07 -4.84 11.55
CA LEU A 87 4.01 -5.52 10.82
C LEU A 87 3.01 -6.07 11.85
N VAL A 88 2.04 -5.25 12.25
CA VAL A 88 0.85 -5.75 12.96
C VAL A 88 -0.01 -6.40 11.87
N LEU A 89 0.18 -7.70 11.64
CA LEU A 89 -0.82 -8.50 10.94
C LEU A 89 -2.12 -8.30 11.74
N GLY A 90 -3.07 -7.62 11.11
CA GLY A 90 -4.28 -7.18 11.80
C GLY A 90 -4.95 -8.38 12.45
N GLU A 91 -5.01 -8.37 13.78
CA GLU A 91 -6.00 -9.17 14.50
C GLU A 91 -7.36 -8.88 13.86
N PRO A 92 -8.18 -9.91 13.57
CA PRO A 92 -9.50 -9.70 13.02
C PRO A 92 -10.25 -8.76 13.96
N MET A 93 -10.68 -7.60 13.45
CA MET A 93 -11.56 -6.72 14.20
C MET A 93 -12.82 -7.51 14.55
N LYS A 94 -12.97 -7.80 15.85
CA LYS A 94 -14.18 -8.32 16.45
C LYS A 94 -15.32 -7.31 16.37
#